data_AF-A0A0F9GVA4-F1
#
_entry.id   AF-A0A0F9GVA4-F1
#
_cell.length_a   1.000
_cell.length_b   1.000
_cell.length_c   1.000
_cell.angle_alpha   90.00
_cell.angle_beta   90.00
_cell.angle_gamma   90.00
#
_symmetry.space_group_name_H-M   'P 1'
#
loop_
_entity.id
_entity.type
_entity.pdbx_description
1 polymer ?
#
loop_
_entity_poly.entity_id
_entity_poly.type
_entity_poly.pdbx_seq_one_letter_code
_entity_poly.pdbx_strand_id
1 'polypeptide(L)'
;MPFLRQSTAQTIRFGPCLDKTDGVTEETALTLAQADMRLSKDGGAFAQKSAAGNATHDSDGWYSTALSTTDTATVGELILNVHQPANMLPVWMRFYVVEEEVYDDLFAASAVGYLKPVTGGNDLDVTATGAAGIDWGNIENPTTAVDLSGTDIQLVDTCTVNTDMVGTNSALLAASAPANFGDLSIVVTTGLVNITQAAADKVWSTAARILTASTNFNDIAAGDVWAVDATTQQTQGTFGQAIGDPIADTSTIWGLANTNLDATITSRHASGAAVASVSGNVDGNVTGSVGSIATGGIAALSFAAGAIDAAALAADAITSAEVADSATPRILKNTALANFMFLVVDSTDHFTPKTGLTYVAGDSQRSIDGAAFANSTNLPTEVGFGIYKVSLSAADLNGDVITFKFSKAGSDTRLITLLTQPT
;
A
#
# COMPACT_ATOMS: atom_id res chain seq x y z
N MET A 1 65.07 25.08 31.14
CA MET A 1 65.06 26.45 30.59
C MET A 1 63.72 27.06 30.97
N PRO A 2 63.68 28.27 31.55
CA PRO A 2 62.43 28.88 31.97
C PRO A 2 61.62 29.36 30.76
N PHE A 3 60.39 28.86 30.62
CA PHE A 3 59.43 29.30 29.63
C PHE A 3 58.55 30.42 30.20
N LEU A 4 58.27 31.43 29.39
CA LEU A 4 57.40 32.56 29.73
C LEU A 4 56.21 32.56 28.76
N ARG A 5 55.04 33.00 29.25
CA ARG A 5 53.84 33.16 28.42
C ARG A 5 53.94 34.46 27.62
N GLN A 6 53.62 34.43 26.33
CA GLN A 6 53.62 35.63 25.49
C GLN A 6 52.71 36.71 26.09
N SER A 7 53.11 37.98 25.92
CA SER A 7 52.33 39.17 26.27
C SER A 7 51.80 39.18 27.72
N THR A 8 52.47 38.48 28.65
CA THR A 8 52.03 38.33 30.04
C THR A 8 53.07 38.91 30.99
N ALA A 9 52.64 39.79 31.90
CA ALA A 9 53.54 40.35 32.92
C ALA A 9 53.95 39.25 33.92
N GLN A 10 55.25 39.07 34.14
CA GLN A 10 55.79 38.04 35.02
C GLN A 10 56.99 38.56 35.81
N THR A 11 57.12 38.13 37.06
CA THR A 11 58.31 38.41 37.88
C THR A 11 59.34 37.31 37.65
N ILE A 12 60.53 37.71 37.21
CA ILE A 12 61.67 36.81 37.02
C ILE A 12 62.73 37.07 38.08
N ARG A 13 63.56 36.06 38.33
CA ARG A 13 64.73 36.15 39.21
C ARG A 13 66.01 36.03 38.37
N PHE A 14 67.04 36.77 38.76
CA PHE A 14 68.35 36.73 38.13
C PHE A 14 69.43 36.89 39.20
N GLY A 15 70.61 36.34 38.93
CA GLY A 15 71.73 36.33 39.85
C GLY A 15 72.54 35.03 39.75
N PRO A 16 73.50 34.83 40.66
CA PRO A 16 73.95 35.81 41.65
C PRO A 16 74.69 37.01 40.99
N CYS A 17 74.46 38.22 41.51
CA CYS A 17 75.25 39.41 41.18
C CYS A 17 76.49 39.43 42.07
N LEU A 18 77.66 39.36 41.43
CA LEU A 18 78.95 39.30 42.11
C LEU A 18 79.72 40.62 41.98
N ASP A 19 80.47 40.96 43.03
CA ASP A 19 81.34 42.13 43.12
C ASP A 19 82.35 42.14 41.96
N LYS A 20 82.58 43.32 41.40
CA LYS A 20 83.46 43.47 40.22
C LYS A 20 84.95 43.29 40.54
N THR A 21 85.36 43.52 41.79
CA THR A 21 86.76 43.50 42.22
C THR A 21 87.28 42.08 42.32
N ASP A 22 86.50 41.17 42.90
CA ASP A 22 86.91 39.78 43.12
C ASP A 22 86.16 38.76 42.27
N GLY A 23 84.98 39.11 41.75
CA GLY A 23 84.13 38.21 40.96
C GLY A 23 83.60 37.01 41.75
N VAL A 24 83.61 37.08 43.10
CA VAL A 24 83.27 35.98 44.00
C VAL A 24 82.32 36.42 45.12
N THR A 25 82.51 37.61 45.69
CA THR A 25 81.67 38.12 46.78
C THR A 25 80.32 38.58 46.23
N GLU A 26 79.22 38.26 46.91
CA GLU A 26 77.89 38.72 46.50
C GLU A 26 77.72 40.21 46.78
N GLU A 27 77.21 40.95 45.79
CA GLU A 27 76.94 42.37 45.93
C GLU A 27 75.45 42.59 46.27
N THR A 28 75.18 42.82 47.56
CA THR A 28 73.84 42.68 48.19
C THR A 28 73.09 44.01 48.40
N ALA A 29 73.65 45.15 47.97
CA ALA A 29 73.04 46.47 48.13
C ALA A 29 72.91 47.27 46.81
N LEU A 30 72.73 46.60 45.68
CA LEU A 30 72.62 47.25 44.37
C LEU A 30 71.26 47.92 44.20
N THR A 31 71.29 49.17 43.75
CA THR A 31 70.12 49.85 43.18
C THR A 31 70.16 49.70 41.66
N LEU A 32 69.71 48.55 41.17
CA LEU A 32 69.64 48.27 39.73
C LEU A 32 68.42 48.98 39.13
N ALA A 33 68.64 50.07 38.41
CA ALA A 33 67.58 50.82 37.77
C ALA A 33 67.09 50.12 36.49
N GLN A 34 65.97 50.60 35.94
CA GLN A 34 65.41 50.05 34.69
C GLN A 34 66.45 50.00 33.55
N ALA A 35 67.30 51.02 33.43
CA ALA A 35 68.31 51.12 32.37
C ALA A 35 69.44 50.07 32.50
N ASP A 36 69.67 49.55 33.70
CA ASP A 36 70.70 48.52 33.96
C ASP A 36 70.24 47.12 33.55
N MET A 37 68.94 46.92 33.31
CA MET A 37 68.32 45.66 32.90
C MET A 37 67.85 45.74 31.44
N ARG A 38 68.62 45.15 30.54
CA ARG A 38 68.38 45.19 29.09
C ARG A 38 67.92 43.83 28.56
N LEU A 39 66.94 43.87 27.67
CA LEU A 39 66.35 42.69 27.02
C LEU A 39 66.69 42.69 25.53
N SER A 40 67.02 41.52 25.01
CA SER A 40 67.03 41.20 23.58
C SER A 40 65.90 40.21 23.30
N LYS A 41 65.03 40.54 22.35
CA LYS A 41 63.82 39.77 22.00
C LYS A 41 64.01 39.15 20.63
N ASP A 42 64.07 37.83 20.57
CA ASP A 42 64.24 36.98 19.38
C ASP A 42 65.29 37.53 18.38
N GLY A 43 66.50 37.80 18.88
CA GLY A 43 67.60 38.35 18.07
C GLY A 43 67.56 39.87 17.87
N GLY A 44 66.57 40.57 18.42
CA GLY A 44 66.51 42.03 18.43
C GLY A 44 67.61 42.69 19.25
N ALA A 45 67.98 43.93 18.93
CA ALA A 45 69.00 44.68 19.67
C ALA A 45 68.61 44.88 21.14
N PHE A 46 69.60 44.85 22.05
CA PHE A 46 69.37 45.05 23.47
C PHE A 46 68.79 46.44 23.75
N ALA A 47 67.61 46.49 24.37
CA ALA A 47 66.96 47.70 24.85
C ALA A 47 66.63 47.57 26.34
N GLN A 48 66.48 48.67 27.06
CA GLN A 48 66.01 48.61 28.46
C GLN A 48 64.65 47.91 28.53
N LYS A 49 64.40 47.17 29.62
CA LYS A 49 63.07 46.59 29.85
C LYS A 49 61.99 47.68 29.93
N SER A 50 60.79 47.37 29.49
CA SER A 50 59.63 48.26 29.46
C SER A 50 58.98 48.40 30.83
N ALA A 51 58.93 47.34 31.65
CA ALA A 51 58.41 47.42 33.01
C ALA A 51 59.17 48.45 33.86
N ALA A 52 58.45 49.41 34.44
CA ALA A 52 59.02 50.42 35.32
C ALA A 52 59.51 49.83 36.65
N GLY A 53 60.42 50.53 37.32
CA GLY A 53 60.93 50.18 38.65
C GLY A 53 62.29 49.49 38.66
N ASN A 54 62.91 49.56 39.82
CA ASN A 54 64.22 48.97 40.10
C ASN A 54 64.09 47.47 40.39
N ALA A 55 65.19 46.72 40.26
CA ALA A 55 65.23 45.36 40.75
C ALA A 55 65.11 45.35 42.27
N THR A 56 64.48 44.31 42.82
CA THR A 56 64.34 44.10 44.26
C THR A 56 65.34 43.03 44.69
N HIS A 57 66.20 43.35 45.66
CA HIS A 57 67.10 42.38 46.27
C HIS A 57 66.31 41.25 46.94
N ASP A 58 66.73 40.01 46.70
CA ASP A 58 66.21 38.82 47.36
C ASP A 58 67.21 38.38 48.45
N SER A 59 68.08 37.41 48.16
CA SER A 59 69.12 36.89 49.07
C SER A 59 70.37 36.47 48.29
N ASP A 60 71.55 36.49 48.92
CA ASP A 60 72.81 35.95 48.37
C ASP A 60 73.11 36.44 46.94
N GLY A 61 72.97 37.75 46.72
CA GLY A 61 73.21 38.39 45.43
C GLY A 61 72.13 38.13 44.36
N TRP A 62 71.04 37.45 44.68
CA TRP A 62 69.89 37.31 43.78
C TRP A 62 68.97 38.52 43.84
N TYR A 63 68.44 38.89 42.68
CA TYR A 63 67.48 39.97 42.52
C TYR A 63 66.29 39.49 41.71
N SER A 64 65.15 40.16 41.91
CA SER A 64 63.95 39.96 41.12
C SER A 64 63.54 41.23 40.39
N THR A 65 62.92 41.07 39.23
CA THR A 65 62.37 42.19 38.48
C THR A 65 61.12 41.76 37.75
N ALA A 66 60.15 42.68 37.65
CA ALA A 66 58.97 42.46 36.83
C ALA A 66 59.30 42.71 35.35
N LEU A 67 58.82 41.83 34.49
CA LEU A 67 58.65 42.02 33.06
C LEU A 67 57.20 42.45 32.79
N SER A 68 57.01 43.37 31.84
CA SER A 68 55.68 43.77 31.39
C SER A 68 55.20 42.88 30.24
N THR A 69 53.93 43.03 29.87
CA THR A 69 53.39 42.41 28.65
C THR A 69 54.17 42.79 27.40
N THR A 70 54.67 44.04 27.32
CA THR A 70 55.54 44.49 26.23
C THR A 70 56.87 43.74 26.23
N ASP A 71 57.44 43.46 27.41
CA ASP A 71 58.72 42.75 27.53
C ASP A 71 58.66 41.32 26.98
N THR A 72 57.52 40.65 27.15
CA THR A 72 57.27 39.28 26.68
C THR A 72 56.40 39.21 25.41
N ALA A 73 56.24 40.30 24.66
CA ALA A 73 55.33 40.34 23.50
C ALA A 73 55.79 39.54 22.27
N THR A 74 57.07 39.16 22.23
CA THR A 74 57.69 38.46 21.09
C THR A 74 57.98 37.01 21.46
N VAL A 75 57.37 36.06 20.76
CA VAL A 75 57.67 34.62 20.87
C VAL A 75 59.09 34.36 20.37
N GLY A 76 59.79 33.45 21.03
CA GLY A 76 61.18 33.13 20.74
C GLY A 76 62.11 33.34 21.93
N GLU A 77 63.40 33.52 21.66
CA GLU A 77 64.39 33.67 22.72
C GLU A 77 64.35 35.07 23.35
N LEU A 78 64.28 35.13 24.68
CA LEU A 78 64.40 36.38 25.45
C LEU A 78 65.68 36.32 26.28
N ILE A 79 66.63 37.19 25.98
CA ILE A 79 67.89 37.31 26.73
C ILE A 79 67.85 38.54 27.61
N LEU A 80 68.04 38.36 28.91
CA LEU A 80 68.24 39.43 29.89
C LEU A 80 69.74 39.62 30.15
N ASN A 81 70.21 40.85 29.95
CA ASN A 81 71.50 41.33 30.42
C ASN A 81 71.29 42.32 31.55
N VAL A 82 71.91 42.08 32.69
CA VAL A 82 71.93 43.02 33.81
C VAL A 82 73.36 43.41 34.11
N HIS A 83 73.65 44.71 34.07
CA HIS A 83 75.02 45.17 34.30
C HIS A 83 75.05 46.62 34.76
N GLN A 84 75.61 46.84 35.96
CA GLN A 84 76.03 48.15 36.44
C GLN A 84 77.57 48.19 36.46
N PRO A 85 78.24 48.79 35.45
CA PRO A 85 79.68 48.64 35.24
C PRO A 85 80.60 49.09 36.38
N ALA A 86 80.09 49.90 37.31
CA ALA A 86 80.84 50.36 38.46
C ALA A 86 80.92 49.33 39.60
N ASN A 87 79.91 48.46 39.74
CA ASN A 87 79.66 47.73 40.98
C ASN A 87 79.57 46.21 40.83
N MET A 88 79.23 45.68 39.64
CA MET A 88 78.99 44.23 39.48
C MET A 88 79.57 43.66 38.18
N LEU A 89 79.79 42.35 38.15
CA LEU A 89 79.97 41.59 36.91
C LEU A 89 78.64 41.45 36.15
N PRO A 90 78.64 41.41 34.79
CA PRO A 90 77.41 41.31 34.01
C PRO A 90 76.74 39.94 34.19
N VAL A 91 75.44 39.95 34.48
CA VAL A 91 74.61 38.74 34.59
C VAL A 91 73.84 38.54 33.29
N TRP A 92 73.80 37.29 32.82
CA TRP A 92 73.11 36.90 31.58
C TRP A 92 72.12 35.78 31.88
N MET A 93 70.86 35.99 31.49
CA MET A 93 69.80 34.99 31.65
C MET A 93 69.07 34.79 30.31
N ARG A 94 68.66 33.54 30.05
CA ARG A 94 67.98 33.15 28.81
C ARG A 94 66.63 32.53 29.15
N PHE A 95 65.59 33.05 28.53
CA PHE A 95 64.20 32.59 28.63
C PHE A 95 63.67 32.29 27.23
N TYR A 96 62.60 31.50 27.14
CA TYR A 96 61.86 31.33 25.89
C TYR A 96 60.42 31.80 26.10
N VAL A 97 59.98 32.76 25.30
CA VAL A 97 58.58 33.17 25.25
C VAL A 97 57.85 32.21 24.32
N VAL A 98 56.79 31.59 24.81
CA VAL A 98 55.93 30.66 24.07
C VAL A 98 54.59 31.32 23.81
N GLU A 99 53.97 31.02 22.66
CA GLU A 99 52.60 31.42 22.32
C GLU A 99 51.64 31.20 23.50
N GLU A 100 50.69 32.11 23.68
CA GLU A 100 49.78 32.09 24.83
C GLU A 100 49.03 30.76 24.96
N GLU A 101 48.46 30.28 23.85
CA GLU A 101 47.69 29.03 23.82
C GLU A 101 48.56 27.81 24.13
N VAL A 102 49.76 27.73 23.55
CA VAL A 102 50.68 26.60 23.76
C VAL A 102 51.20 26.59 25.19
N TYR A 103 51.45 27.76 25.78
CA TYR A 103 51.85 27.87 27.19
C TYR A 103 50.72 27.38 28.11
N ASP A 104 49.48 27.80 27.84
CA ASP A 104 48.33 27.41 28.65
C ASP A 104 48.08 25.90 28.60
N ASP A 105 48.30 25.28 27.44
CA ASP A 105 48.11 23.83 27.25
C ASP A 105 49.08 22.96 28.02
N LEU A 106 50.28 23.49 28.28
CA LEU A 106 51.39 22.73 28.83
C LEU A 106 51.72 23.11 30.27
N PHE A 107 51.49 24.37 30.66
CA PHE A 107 51.96 24.94 31.92
C PHE A 107 50.88 25.62 32.77
N ALA A 108 49.64 25.84 32.26
CA ALA A 108 48.58 26.38 33.12
C ALA A 108 48.26 25.40 34.27
N ALA A 109 47.66 25.91 35.35
CA ALA A 109 47.28 25.11 36.51
C ALA A 109 46.32 23.94 36.17
N SER A 110 45.64 24.00 35.03
CA SER A 110 44.74 22.97 34.50
C SER A 110 45.14 22.49 33.09
N ALA A 111 46.44 22.54 32.76
CA ALA A 111 46.98 22.09 31.47
C ALA A 111 46.59 20.63 31.17
N VAL A 112 45.91 20.40 30.03
CA VAL A 112 45.43 19.07 29.58
C VAL A 112 46.34 18.47 28.49
N GLY A 113 47.26 19.26 27.93
CA GLY A 113 48.13 18.87 26.82
C GLY A 113 47.55 19.21 25.42
N TYR A 114 48.17 18.68 24.37
CA TYR A 114 47.88 19.03 22.96
C TYR A 114 46.59 18.44 22.39
N LEU A 115 45.85 17.62 23.13
CA LEU A 115 44.58 17.06 22.68
C LEU A 115 43.43 17.85 23.32
N LYS A 116 42.80 18.71 22.51
CA LYS A 116 41.70 19.59 22.92
C LYS A 116 40.40 19.27 22.18
N PRO A 117 39.26 19.61 22.77
CA PRO A 117 37.94 19.46 22.15
C PRO A 117 37.72 20.44 21.00
N VAL A 118 37.04 19.97 19.95
CA VAL A 118 36.59 20.82 18.83
C VAL A 118 35.29 21.52 19.24
N THR A 119 35.40 22.85 19.35
CA THR A 119 34.33 23.84 19.58
C THR A 119 33.52 23.66 20.86
N GLY A 120 33.97 24.35 21.93
CA GLY A 120 33.14 24.62 23.10
C GLY A 120 32.85 23.42 24.01
N GLY A 121 33.89 22.80 24.56
CA GLY A 121 33.79 22.19 25.89
C GLY A 121 33.38 20.71 26.02
N ASN A 122 33.55 19.86 25.01
CA ASN A 122 33.44 18.40 25.18
C ASN A 122 34.66 17.68 24.61
N ASP A 123 35.56 17.21 25.49
CA ASP A 123 36.74 16.41 25.14
C ASP A 123 36.32 15.13 24.41
N LEU A 124 37.18 14.59 23.54
CA LEU A 124 37.03 13.20 23.11
C LEU A 124 37.17 12.36 24.39
N ASP A 125 36.08 11.72 24.84
CA ASP A 125 36.09 10.93 26.08
C ASP A 125 37.04 9.75 25.89
N VAL A 126 38.27 9.93 26.37
CA VAL A 126 39.24 8.88 26.53
C VAL A 126 39.00 8.29 27.91
N THR A 127 38.34 7.13 27.92
CA THR A 127 38.10 6.35 29.13
C THR A 127 39.40 6.17 29.92
N ALA A 128 39.30 5.92 31.23
CA ALA A 128 40.47 5.67 32.10
C ALA A 128 41.36 4.48 31.65
N THR A 129 40.89 3.68 30.68
CA THR A 129 41.62 2.58 30.04
C THR A 129 42.22 2.91 28.67
N GLY A 130 42.09 4.15 28.18
CA GLY A 130 42.67 4.62 26.92
C GLY A 130 41.81 4.44 25.66
N ALA A 131 40.52 4.10 25.80
CA ALA A 131 39.59 4.00 24.66
C ALA A 131 38.89 5.34 24.41
N ALA A 132 38.82 5.78 23.15
CA ALA A 132 38.12 6.99 22.73
C ALA A 132 36.78 6.64 22.05
N GLY A 133 35.68 7.17 22.55
CA GLY A 133 34.37 7.08 21.89
C GLY A 133 34.25 8.10 20.75
N ILE A 134 33.97 7.65 19.53
CA ILE A 134 33.68 8.52 18.38
C ILE A 134 32.24 8.24 17.95
N ASP A 135 31.36 9.26 18.02
CA ASP A 135 30.00 9.11 17.49
C ASP A 135 30.01 9.04 15.96
N TRP A 136 29.05 8.31 15.38
CA TRP A 136 29.00 8.05 13.93
C TRP A 136 28.90 9.32 13.08
N GLY A 137 28.37 10.42 13.63
CA GLY A 137 28.30 11.72 12.97
C GLY A 137 29.62 12.51 12.98
N ASN A 138 30.59 12.12 13.81
CA ASN A 138 31.93 12.71 13.84
C ASN A 138 32.89 12.05 12.84
N ILE A 139 32.50 10.92 12.24
CA ILE A 139 33.25 10.30 11.14
C ILE A 139 32.88 11.03 9.84
N GLU A 140 33.61 12.09 9.49
CA GLU A 140 33.40 12.80 8.24
C GLU A 140 33.74 11.90 7.03
N ASN A 141 32.83 11.83 6.06
CA ASN A 141 33.04 11.20 4.75
C ASN A 141 33.34 9.67 4.79
N PRO A 142 32.43 8.82 5.33
CA PRO A 142 32.59 7.37 5.42
C PRO A 142 32.43 6.70 4.04
N THR A 143 33.34 7.01 3.13
CA THR A 143 33.42 6.41 1.79
C THR A 143 34.20 5.10 1.78
N THR A 144 34.89 4.80 2.88
CA THR A 144 35.52 3.52 3.14
C THR A 144 34.63 2.69 4.04
N ALA A 145 34.35 1.45 3.64
CA ALA A 145 33.69 0.46 4.47
C ALA A 145 34.36 0.43 5.86
N VAL A 146 33.59 0.76 6.89
CA VAL A 146 34.03 0.63 8.28
C VAL A 146 33.67 -0.79 8.70
N ASP A 147 34.68 -1.66 8.78
CA ASP A 147 34.50 -3.01 9.30
C ASP A 147 34.30 -2.94 10.83
N LEU A 148 33.09 -3.27 11.29
CA LEU A 148 32.73 -3.39 12.70
C LEU A 148 32.70 -4.87 13.12
N SER A 149 33.75 -5.61 12.81
CA SER A 149 33.84 -7.07 13.00
C SER A 149 33.83 -7.55 14.46
N GLY A 150 33.69 -6.65 15.44
CA GLY A 150 33.63 -6.96 16.87
C GLY A 150 32.63 -6.12 17.68
N THR A 151 31.66 -5.47 17.03
CA THR A 151 30.68 -4.60 17.69
C THR A 151 29.26 -5.13 17.52
N ASP A 152 28.53 -5.26 18.63
CA ASP A 152 27.08 -5.51 18.58
C ASP A 152 26.34 -4.18 18.36
N ILE A 153 25.62 -4.06 17.24
CA ILE A 153 24.78 -2.90 16.94
C ILE A 153 23.36 -3.20 17.42
N GLN A 154 22.90 -2.51 18.46
CA GLN A 154 21.60 -2.77 19.08
C GLN A 154 20.40 -2.42 18.17
N LEU A 155 20.50 -1.34 17.38
CA LEU A 155 19.45 -0.93 16.43
C LEU A 155 20.07 -0.19 15.24
N VAL A 156 19.58 -0.53 14.04
CA VAL A 156 19.83 0.24 12.81
C VAL A 156 18.49 0.80 12.33
N ASP A 157 18.30 2.12 12.41
CA ASP A 157 17.03 2.78 12.07
C ASP A 157 16.76 2.79 10.55
N THR A 158 17.82 2.89 9.73
CA THR A 158 17.71 2.76 8.27
C THR A 158 18.93 2.02 7.70
N CYS A 159 18.68 0.92 6.99
CA CYS A 159 19.69 0.22 6.21
C CYS A 159 19.34 0.37 4.72
N THR A 160 20.13 1.15 3.98
CA THR A 160 19.85 1.43 2.56
C THR A 160 20.18 0.25 1.65
N VAL A 161 21.21 -0.53 1.99
CA VAL A 161 21.64 -1.74 1.28
C VAL A 161 22.21 -2.75 2.26
N ASN A 162 21.52 -3.88 2.45
CA ASN A 162 22.02 -5.03 3.18
C ASN A 162 22.36 -6.15 2.18
N THR A 163 23.62 -6.19 1.74
CA THR A 163 24.06 -7.15 0.71
C THR A 163 24.39 -8.52 1.29
N ASP A 164 24.64 -8.63 2.60
CA ASP A 164 25.09 -9.85 3.27
C ASP A 164 24.07 -10.37 4.29
N MET A 165 22.78 -10.28 3.96
CA MET A 165 21.81 -11.14 4.64
C MET A 165 22.19 -12.60 4.34
N VAL A 166 23.07 -13.19 5.15
CA VAL A 166 23.34 -14.63 5.18
C VAL A 166 22.03 -15.33 5.54
N GLY A 167 21.35 -15.77 4.49
CA GLY A 167 19.97 -16.26 4.53
C GLY A 167 19.17 -16.15 3.23
N THR A 168 19.77 -15.66 2.14
CA THR A 168 19.30 -15.69 0.73
C THR A 168 18.17 -14.73 0.36
N ASN A 169 18.15 -14.36 -0.94
CA ASN A 169 17.34 -13.34 -1.61
C ASN A 169 15.80 -13.55 -1.59
N SER A 170 15.24 -13.96 -0.45
CA SER A 170 13.82 -13.87 -0.15
C SER A 170 13.67 -13.61 1.34
N ALA A 171 13.08 -12.46 1.69
CA ALA A 171 12.84 -12.02 3.08
C ALA A 171 12.02 -13.01 3.94
N LEU A 172 11.52 -14.11 3.35
CA LEU A 172 10.67 -15.10 3.99
C LEU A 172 11.42 -16.12 4.86
N LEU A 173 12.76 -16.17 4.82
CA LEU A 173 13.58 -17.07 5.65
C LEU A 173 14.13 -16.41 6.92
N ALA A 174 13.63 -15.23 7.30
CA ALA A 174 13.89 -14.69 8.63
C ALA A 174 13.32 -15.64 9.70
N ALA A 175 14.05 -15.80 10.82
CA ALA A 175 13.92 -16.85 11.84
C ALA A 175 12.54 -17.07 12.51
N SER A 176 11.49 -16.37 12.08
CA SER A 176 10.12 -16.45 12.57
C SER A 176 9.12 -17.09 11.61
N ALA A 177 9.52 -17.50 10.40
CA ALA A 177 8.64 -18.25 9.51
C ALA A 177 8.44 -19.70 10.03
N PRO A 178 7.20 -20.14 10.28
CA PRO A 178 6.90 -21.51 10.67
C PRO A 178 7.48 -22.53 9.66
N ALA A 179 8.02 -23.65 10.14
CA ALA A 179 8.67 -24.65 9.29
C ALA A 179 7.77 -25.16 8.13
N ASN A 180 6.45 -25.17 8.34
CA ASN A 180 5.45 -25.56 7.34
C ASN A 180 5.22 -24.51 6.24
N PHE A 181 5.88 -23.36 6.27
CA PHE A 181 5.85 -22.39 5.16
C PHE A 181 6.75 -22.82 3.99
N GLY A 182 7.72 -23.72 4.23
CA GLY A 182 8.47 -24.38 3.15
C GLY A 182 7.60 -25.31 2.30
N ASP A 183 6.48 -25.77 2.83
CA ASP A 183 5.49 -26.59 2.10
C ASP A 183 4.57 -25.76 1.21
N LEU A 184 4.54 -24.43 1.40
CA LEU A 184 3.76 -23.49 0.60
C LEU A 184 4.59 -23.00 -0.59
N SER A 185 4.08 -23.18 -1.81
CA SER A 185 4.75 -22.71 -3.04
C SER A 185 4.58 -21.19 -3.23
N ILE A 186 5.33 -20.41 -2.47
CA ILE A 186 5.25 -18.94 -2.45
C ILE A 186 6.15 -18.35 -3.55
N VAL A 187 5.59 -17.45 -4.37
CA VAL A 187 6.37 -16.73 -5.39
C VAL A 187 7.13 -15.59 -4.73
N VAL A 188 8.46 -15.75 -4.67
CA VAL A 188 9.41 -14.84 -3.99
C VAL A 188 9.26 -13.37 -4.42
N THR A 189 8.92 -13.10 -5.67
CA THR A 189 8.83 -11.74 -6.22
C THR A 189 7.56 -10.99 -5.81
N THR A 190 6.47 -11.70 -5.50
CA THR A 190 5.15 -11.10 -5.28
C THR A 190 4.53 -11.41 -3.92
N GLY A 191 5.11 -12.35 -3.16
CA GLY A 191 4.56 -12.80 -1.88
C GLY A 191 3.25 -13.60 -2.01
N LEU A 192 2.83 -13.92 -3.23
CA LEU A 192 1.61 -14.69 -3.49
C LEU A 192 1.86 -16.17 -3.18
N VAL A 193 0.96 -16.77 -2.41
CA VAL A 193 0.87 -18.21 -2.22
C VAL A 193 0.25 -18.80 -3.49
N ASN A 194 1.07 -19.35 -4.38
CA ASN A 194 0.57 -20.04 -5.57
C ASN A 194 0.39 -21.52 -5.27
N ILE A 195 -0.75 -22.08 -5.68
CA ILE A 195 -0.84 -23.51 -5.92
C ILE A 195 -0.09 -23.72 -7.24
N THR A 196 1.10 -24.32 -7.20
CA THR A 196 1.89 -24.57 -8.41
C THR A 196 1.05 -25.32 -9.45
N GLN A 197 1.26 -25.05 -10.74
CA GLN A 197 0.62 -25.78 -11.85
C GLN A 197 0.67 -27.30 -11.57
N ALA A 198 1.80 -27.83 -11.11
CA ALA A 198 1.95 -29.24 -10.72
C ALA A 198 1.00 -29.74 -9.61
N ALA A 199 0.65 -28.90 -8.61
CA ALA A 199 -0.30 -29.26 -7.56
C ALA A 199 -1.76 -29.16 -8.07
N ALA A 200 -2.06 -28.14 -8.88
CA ALA A 200 -3.33 -28.06 -9.61
C ALA A 200 -3.49 -29.24 -10.59
N ASP A 201 -2.41 -29.67 -11.26
CA ASP A 201 -2.36 -30.82 -12.17
C ASP A 201 -2.52 -32.14 -11.41
N LYS A 202 -2.04 -32.25 -10.16
CA LYS A 202 -2.32 -33.40 -9.28
C LYS A 202 -3.79 -33.47 -8.86
N VAL A 203 -4.40 -32.33 -8.52
CA VAL A 203 -5.84 -32.25 -8.22
C VAL A 203 -6.66 -32.55 -9.48
N TRP A 204 -6.27 -31.97 -10.62
CA TRP A 204 -6.92 -32.16 -11.90
C TRP A 204 -6.77 -33.59 -12.41
N SER A 205 -5.59 -34.21 -12.26
CA SER A 205 -5.40 -35.62 -12.61
C SER A 205 -6.20 -36.55 -11.70
N THR A 206 -6.36 -36.21 -10.41
CA THR A 206 -7.22 -36.98 -9.50
C THR A 206 -8.70 -36.84 -9.88
N ALA A 207 -9.16 -35.63 -10.16
CA ALA A 207 -10.51 -35.34 -10.62
C ALA A 207 -10.82 -35.97 -11.99
N ALA A 208 -9.88 -35.88 -12.94
CA ALA A 208 -9.96 -36.54 -14.24
C ALA A 208 -9.94 -38.07 -14.09
N ARG A 209 -9.14 -38.64 -13.17
CA ARG A 209 -9.14 -40.08 -12.91
C ARG A 209 -10.45 -40.54 -12.28
N ILE A 210 -11.09 -39.73 -11.44
CA ILE A 210 -12.44 -40.00 -10.91
C ILE A 210 -13.49 -39.94 -12.03
N LEU A 211 -13.39 -38.95 -12.93
CA LEU A 211 -14.30 -38.80 -14.07
C LEU A 211 -14.12 -39.91 -15.12
N THR A 212 -12.89 -40.37 -15.36
CA THR A 212 -12.57 -41.46 -16.30
C THR A 212 -12.79 -42.85 -15.68
N ALA A 213 -12.62 -43.02 -14.36
CA ALA A 213 -12.94 -44.27 -13.66
C ALA A 213 -14.44 -44.42 -13.38
N SER A 214 -15.21 -43.32 -13.39
CA SER A 214 -16.66 -43.36 -13.48
C SER A 214 -17.03 -43.72 -14.92
N THR A 215 -17.35 -45.00 -15.16
CA THR A 215 -17.86 -45.52 -16.44
C THR A 215 -19.15 -44.86 -16.93
N ASN A 216 -19.71 -43.92 -16.15
CA ASN A 216 -21.06 -43.43 -16.34
C ASN A 216 -21.12 -42.13 -17.17
N PHE A 217 -19.96 -41.53 -17.50
CA PHE A 217 -19.96 -40.24 -18.22
C PHE A 217 -18.98 -40.14 -19.39
N ASN A 218 -18.10 -41.11 -19.64
CA ASN A 218 -17.05 -40.95 -20.66
C ASN A 218 -16.93 -42.04 -21.74
N ASP A 219 -17.85 -43.00 -21.84
CA ASP A 219 -17.98 -43.86 -23.04
C ASP A 219 -19.46 -44.19 -23.28
N ILE A 220 -20.21 -43.21 -23.75
CA ILE A 220 -21.45 -43.50 -24.49
C ILE A 220 -21.13 -43.20 -25.95
N ALA A 221 -20.44 -44.13 -26.62
CA ALA A 221 -20.49 -44.10 -28.08
C ALA A 221 -21.92 -44.41 -28.51
N ALA A 222 -22.37 -43.88 -29.65
CA ALA A 222 -23.71 -44.19 -30.17
C ALA A 222 -23.96 -45.71 -30.32
N GLY A 223 -22.88 -46.49 -30.51
CA GLY A 223 -22.91 -47.95 -30.53
C GLY A 223 -23.22 -48.60 -29.17
N ASP A 224 -22.82 -47.98 -28.06
CA ASP A 224 -23.07 -48.51 -26.70
C ASP A 224 -24.54 -48.34 -26.31
N VAL A 225 -25.18 -47.24 -26.75
CA VAL A 225 -26.62 -47.02 -26.63
C VAL A 225 -27.40 -48.08 -27.42
N TRP A 226 -26.97 -48.34 -28.65
CA TRP A 226 -27.61 -49.32 -29.52
C TRP A 226 -27.41 -50.76 -29.01
N ALA A 227 -26.23 -51.09 -28.47
CA ALA A 227 -25.94 -52.42 -27.95
C ALA A 227 -26.78 -52.75 -26.69
N VAL A 228 -26.99 -51.78 -25.80
CA VAL A 228 -27.83 -51.92 -24.61
C VAL A 228 -29.30 -52.13 -24.97
N ASP A 229 -29.81 -51.39 -25.96
CA ASP A 229 -31.16 -51.58 -26.50
C ASP A 229 -31.33 -52.98 -27.12
N ALA A 230 -30.35 -53.42 -27.93
CA ALA A 230 -30.42 -54.68 -28.65
C ALA A 230 -30.27 -55.94 -27.77
N THR A 231 -29.61 -55.87 -26.60
CA THR A 231 -29.26 -57.09 -25.83
C THR A 231 -29.86 -57.16 -24.43
N THR A 232 -30.03 -56.04 -23.73
CA THR A 232 -30.49 -56.03 -22.32
C THR A 232 -31.93 -55.57 -22.15
N GLN A 233 -32.46 -54.76 -23.06
CA GLN A 233 -33.81 -54.21 -22.93
C GLN A 233 -34.87 -55.00 -23.69
N GLN A 234 -34.52 -56.00 -24.50
CA GLN A 234 -35.48 -56.89 -25.20
C GLN A 234 -35.97 -58.06 -24.32
N THR A 235 -36.32 -57.75 -23.07
CA THR A 235 -37.05 -58.71 -22.22
C THR A 235 -38.54 -58.64 -22.56
N GLN A 236 -39.23 -59.78 -22.58
CA GLN A 236 -40.64 -59.88 -22.99
C GLN A 236 -41.52 -58.82 -22.29
N GLY A 237 -42.25 -58.00 -23.07
CA GLY A 237 -43.16 -56.97 -22.56
C GLY A 237 -42.57 -55.58 -22.32
N THR A 238 -41.34 -55.29 -22.74
CA THR A 238 -40.75 -53.94 -22.73
C THR A 238 -40.82 -53.28 -24.12
N PHE A 239 -40.62 -51.95 -24.16
CA PHE A 239 -40.59 -51.15 -25.40
C PHE A 239 -39.55 -51.64 -26.43
N GLY A 240 -38.43 -52.23 -25.99
CA GLY A 240 -37.37 -52.71 -26.89
C GLY A 240 -37.80 -53.88 -27.78
N GLN A 241 -38.79 -54.68 -27.35
CA GLN A 241 -39.31 -55.79 -28.16
C GLN A 241 -40.12 -55.31 -29.39
N ALA A 242 -40.78 -54.16 -29.30
CA ALA A 242 -41.63 -53.64 -30.37
C ALA A 242 -40.86 -53.19 -31.63
N ILE A 243 -39.52 -53.10 -31.53
CA ILE A 243 -38.65 -52.57 -32.58
C ILE A 243 -37.62 -53.62 -33.05
N GLY A 244 -37.20 -54.55 -32.17
CA GLY A 244 -36.05 -55.44 -32.41
C GLY A 244 -36.31 -56.78 -33.10
N ASP A 245 -37.52 -57.35 -33.04
CA ASP A 245 -37.86 -58.65 -33.65
C ASP A 245 -39.26 -58.63 -34.32
N PRO A 246 -39.36 -58.23 -35.60
CA PRO A 246 -40.63 -58.01 -36.27
C PRO A 246 -41.38 -59.30 -36.66
N ILE A 247 -40.80 -60.50 -36.49
CA ILE A 247 -41.42 -61.75 -36.95
C ILE A 247 -42.27 -62.40 -35.84
N ALA A 248 -42.10 -62.00 -34.59
CA ALA A 248 -42.77 -62.63 -33.45
C ALA A 248 -44.06 -61.91 -32.97
N ASP A 249 -44.34 -60.67 -33.39
CA ASP A 249 -45.48 -59.90 -32.86
C ASP A 249 -46.33 -59.23 -33.96
N THR A 250 -47.50 -59.83 -34.22
CA THR A 250 -48.47 -59.42 -35.26
C THR A 250 -49.15 -58.07 -35.00
N SER A 251 -48.80 -57.37 -33.91
CA SER A 251 -49.44 -56.12 -33.48
C SER A 251 -48.50 -54.90 -33.52
N THR A 252 -47.29 -55.03 -34.06
CA THR A 252 -46.29 -53.96 -34.10
C THR A 252 -46.36 -53.07 -35.35
N ILE A 253 -45.59 -51.97 -35.31
CA ILE A 253 -45.41 -50.93 -36.34
C ILE A 253 -45.14 -51.51 -37.74
N TRP A 254 -44.52 -52.69 -37.83
CA TRP A 254 -44.17 -53.34 -39.09
C TRP A 254 -45.39 -53.91 -39.85
N GLY A 255 -46.42 -54.36 -39.14
CA GLY A 255 -47.68 -54.83 -39.73
C GLY A 255 -48.54 -53.71 -40.32
N LEU A 256 -48.48 -52.51 -39.70
CA LEU A 256 -49.11 -51.30 -40.21
C LEU A 256 -48.36 -50.71 -41.42
N ALA A 257 -47.03 -50.86 -41.49
CA ALA A 257 -46.20 -50.29 -42.55
C ALA A 257 -46.27 -51.09 -43.87
N ASN A 258 -46.52 -52.41 -43.83
CA ASN A 258 -46.52 -53.26 -45.03
C ASN A 258 -47.91 -53.48 -45.66
N THR A 259 -48.98 -53.02 -45.01
CA THR A 259 -50.35 -53.09 -45.53
C THR A 259 -50.96 -51.70 -45.51
N ASN A 260 -50.86 -50.99 -46.64
CA ASN A 260 -51.30 -49.58 -46.84
C ASN A 260 -52.45 -49.16 -45.91
N LEU A 261 -52.12 -48.34 -44.90
CA LEU A 261 -53.03 -47.88 -43.86
C LEU A 261 -54.28 -47.16 -44.42
N ASP A 262 -54.12 -46.46 -45.55
CA ASP A 262 -55.19 -45.74 -46.25
C ASP A 262 -56.28 -46.65 -46.85
N ALA A 263 -55.96 -47.88 -47.23
CA ALA A 263 -56.88 -48.75 -47.98
C ALA A 263 -57.92 -49.45 -47.09
N THR A 264 -57.61 -49.69 -45.81
CA THR A 264 -58.47 -50.46 -44.88
C THR A 264 -59.50 -49.59 -44.15
N ILE A 265 -59.25 -48.29 -44.05
CA ILE A 265 -60.18 -47.33 -43.42
C ILE A 265 -61.12 -46.72 -44.47
N THR A 266 -60.61 -46.34 -45.64
CA THR A 266 -61.40 -45.65 -46.69
C THR A 266 -62.46 -46.54 -47.36
N SER A 267 -62.19 -47.85 -47.51
CA SER A 267 -63.08 -48.79 -48.21
C SER A 267 -64.36 -49.19 -47.45
N ARG A 268 -64.47 -48.86 -46.15
CA ARG A 268 -65.63 -49.19 -45.32
C ARG A 268 -66.65 -48.06 -45.16
N HIS A 269 -66.41 -46.86 -45.70
CA HIS A 269 -67.24 -45.70 -45.33
C HIS A 269 -67.63 -44.69 -46.45
N ALA A 270 -67.32 -44.87 -47.74
CA ALA A 270 -67.61 -43.79 -48.71
C ALA A 270 -67.97 -44.20 -50.15
N SER A 271 -69.13 -44.83 -50.36
CA SER A 271 -69.86 -44.69 -51.63
C SER A 271 -71.37 -44.41 -51.44
N GLY A 272 -71.70 -43.15 -51.16
CA GLY A 272 -72.84 -42.50 -51.83
C GLY A 272 -74.22 -42.38 -51.15
N ALA A 273 -74.36 -42.30 -49.83
CA ALA A 273 -75.63 -41.92 -49.20
C ALA A 273 -75.44 -40.79 -48.16
N ALA A 274 -76.39 -39.85 -48.12
CA ALA A 274 -76.42 -38.77 -47.14
C ALA A 274 -76.46 -39.32 -45.70
N VAL A 275 -75.78 -38.63 -44.78
CA VAL A 275 -75.72 -38.98 -43.36
C VAL A 275 -77.06 -38.66 -42.70
N ALA A 276 -77.85 -39.68 -42.33
CA ALA A 276 -79.20 -39.50 -41.78
C ALA A 276 -79.22 -38.92 -40.35
N SER A 277 -78.20 -39.19 -39.55
CA SER A 277 -78.03 -38.64 -38.20
C SER A 277 -76.61 -38.85 -37.70
N VAL A 278 -76.03 -37.84 -37.04
CA VAL A 278 -74.77 -37.98 -36.31
C VAL A 278 -75.10 -37.96 -34.82
N SER A 279 -74.87 -39.07 -34.11
CA SER A 279 -75.06 -39.17 -32.66
C SER A 279 -73.75 -38.98 -31.88
N GLY A 280 -72.78 -38.28 -32.48
CA GLY A 280 -71.41 -38.10 -31.96
C GLY A 280 -70.74 -36.83 -32.48
N ASN A 281 -69.46 -36.65 -32.15
CA ASN A 281 -68.68 -35.48 -32.55
C ASN A 281 -68.42 -35.46 -34.06
N VAL A 282 -68.43 -34.28 -34.68
CA VAL A 282 -68.02 -34.11 -36.09
C VAL A 282 -66.61 -33.53 -36.07
N ASP A 283 -65.61 -34.33 -36.43
CA ASP A 283 -64.19 -33.93 -36.41
C ASP A 283 -63.79 -33.08 -37.64
N GLY A 284 -64.76 -32.40 -38.26
CA GLY A 284 -64.57 -31.63 -39.49
C GLY A 284 -65.57 -30.47 -39.66
N ASN A 285 -65.43 -29.69 -40.72
CA ASN A 285 -66.28 -28.52 -40.97
C ASN A 285 -67.67 -28.92 -41.50
N VAL A 286 -68.71 -28.29 -40.98
CA VAL A 286 -70.09 -28.47 -41.48
C VAL A 286 -70.43 -27.28 -42.39
N THR A 287 -70.47 -27.49 -43.70
CA THR A 287 -70.83 -26.45 -44.68
C THR A 287 -72.34 -26.49 -44.99
N GLY A 288 -73.12 -25.55 -44.45
CA GLY A 288 -74.57 -25.43 -44.68
C GLY A 288 -75.35 -24.84 -43.49
N SER A 289 -76.69 -24.80 -43.58
CA SER A 289 -77.55 -24.32 -42.48
C SER A 289 -77.73 -25.38 -41.38
N VAL A 290 -77.40 -25.04 -40.14
CA VAL A 290 -77.67 -25.88 -38.96
C VAL A 290 -79.03 -25.45 -38.36
N GLY A 291 -80.05 -26.32 -38.45
CA GLY A 291 -81.45 -25.97 -38.15
C GLY A 291 -81.83 -25.86 -36.67
N SER A 292 -80.98 -26.30 -35.75
CA SER A 292 -81.24 -26.17 -34.30
C SER A 292 -79.95 -26.42 -33.50
N ILE A 293 -79.55 -25.46 -32.66
CA ILE A 293 -78.46 -25.61 -31.70
C ILE A 293 -79.10 -25.64 -30.31
N ALA A 294 -78.84 -26.70 -29.55
CA ALA A 294 -79.34 -26.83 -28.18
C ALA A 294 -78.70 -25.77 -27.26
N THR A 295 -79.35 -25.46 -26.13
CA THR A 295 -78.81 -24.55 -25.12
C THR A 295 -77.38 -24.97 -24.73
N GLY A 296 -76.40 -24.09 -24.95
CA GLY A 296 -74.97 -24.35 -24.68
C GLY A 296 -74.16 -24.91 -25.86
N GLY A 297 -74.74 -25.10 -27.05
CA GLY A 297 -74.01 -25.61 -28.23
C GLY A 297 -73.03 -24.63 -28.88
N ILE A 298 -73.05 -23.36 -28.48
CA ILE A 298 -72.01 -22.37 -28.78
C ILE A 298 -71.23 -22.12 -27.49
N ALA A 299 -69.93 -22.42 -27.49
CA ALA A 299 -69.00 -22.19 -26.38
C ALA A 299 -67.76 -21.43 -26.89
N ALA A 300 -66.88 -20.97 -25.99
CA ALA A 300 -65.71 -20.16 -26.35
C ALA A 300 -64.77 -20.79 -27.41
N LEU A 301 -64.85 -22.11 -27.60
CA LEU A 301 -64.05 -22.88 -28.57
C LEU A 301 -64.73 -23.03 -29.95
N SER A 302 -65.99 -22.63 -30.09
CA SER A 302 -66.75 -22.72 -31.34
C SER A 302 -66.31 -21.71 -32.41
N PHE A 303 -65.27 -20.93 -32.13
CA PHE A 303 -64.71 -19.89 -32.98
C PHE A 303 -63.23 -20.19 -33.26
N ALA A 304 -62.80 -20.03 -34.51
CA ALA A 304 -61.39 -20.13 -34.86
C ALA A 304 -60.57 -19.00 -34.20
N ALA A 305 -59.27 -19.20 -34.02
CA ALA A 305 -58.39 -18.15 -33.50
C ALA A 305 -58.49 -16.90 -34.39
N GLY A 306 -58.93 -15.79 -33.81
CA GLY A 306 -59.17 -14.53 -34.52
C GLY A 306 -60.53 -14.40 -35.23
N ALA A 307 -61.42 -15.40 -35.14
CA ALA A 307 -62.80 -15.25 -35.63
C ALA A 307 -63.62 -14.30 -34.73
N ILE A 308 -63.23 -14.18 -33.47
CA ILE A 308 -63.48 -13.02 -32.62
C ILE A 308 -62.09 -12.54 -32.20
N ASP A 309 -61.53 -11.58 -32.95
CA ASP A 309 -60.23 -10.99 -32.64
C ASP A 309 -60.37 -9.75 -31.76
N ALA A 310 -59.22 -9.26 -31.26
CA ALA A 310 -59.18 -8.07 -30.43
C ALA A 310 -59.72 -6.82 -31.16
N ALA A 311 -59.68 -6.79 -32.51
CA ALA A 311 -60.20 -5.70 -33.33
C ALA A 311 -61.73 -5.75 -33.48
N ALA A 312 -62.31 -6.94 -33.60
CA ALA A 312 -63.75 -7.20 -33.66
C ALA A 312 -64.43 -6.97 -32.30
N LEU A 313 -63.70 -7.22 -31.20
CA LEU A 313 -64.13 -6.81 -29.86
C LEU A 313 -63.93 -5.30 -29.64
N ALA A 314 -62.81 -4.72 -30.10
CA ALA A 314 -62.51 -3.28 -29.95
C ALA A 314 -63.42 -2.34 -30.76
N ALA A 315 -64.11 -2.83 -31.78
CA ALA A 315 -65.08 -2.04 -32.53
C ALA A 315 -66.35 -1.71 -31.72
N ASP A 316 -66.71 -2.54 -30.74
CA ASP A 316 -67.89 -2.38 -29.87
C ASP A 316 -67.58 -2.49 -28.36
N ALA A 317 -66.31 -2.64 -27.95
CA ALA A 317 -65.84 -2.64 -26.57
C ALA A 317 -64.84 -1.50 -26.33
N ILE A 318 -65.02 -0.75 -25.24
CA ILE A 318 -64.05 0.25 -24.78
C ILE A 318 -62.68 -0.43 -24.57
N THR A 319 -61.63 0.04 -25.23
CA THR A 319 -60.30 -0.59 -25.19
C THR A 319 -59.43 -0.03 -24.06
N SER A 320 -58.46 -0.84 -23.59
CA SER A 320 -57.47 -0.44 -22.59
C SER A 320 -56.56 0.71 -23.04
N ALA A 321 -56.45 0.99 -24.35
CA ALA A 321 -55.79 2.19 -24.86
C ALA A 321 -56.60 3.46 -24.53
N GLU A 322 -57.93 3.39 -24.55
CA GLU A 322 -58.82 4.48 -24.12
C GLU A 322 -58.82 4.66 -22.59
N VAL A 323 -58.37 3.65 -21.84
CA VAL A 323 -58.05 3.76 -20.40
C VAL A 323 -56.60 4.21 -20.16
N ALA A 324 -55.65 3.84 -21.04
CA ALA A 324 -54.22 4.13 -20.89
C ALA A 324 -53.81 5.53 -21.39
N ASP A 325 -54.61 6.15 -22.26
CA ASP A 325 -54.54 7.60 -22.52
C ASP A 325 -55.06 8.43 -21.32
N SER A 326 -55.60 7.77 -20.28
CA SER A 326 -55.84 8.37 -18.97
C SER A 326 -54.54 8.44 -18.12
N ALA A 327 -53.58 9.20 -18.65
CA ALA A 327 -52.79 10.19 -17.91
C ALA A 327 -51.93 9.78 -16.68
N THR A 328 -51.27 8.61 -16.62
CA THR A 328 -50.12 8.43 -15.69
C THR A 328 -48.93 7.70 -16.34
N PRO A 329 -47.67 8.21 -16.23
CA PRO A 329 -46.50 7.55 -16.79
C PRO A 329 -46.17 6.26 -16.00
N ARG A 330 -46.21 5.11 -16.68
CA ARG A 330 -46.01 3.77 -16.11
C ARG A 330 -44.54 3.35 -16.19
N ILE A 331 -43.94 2.88 -15.10
CA ILE A 331 -42.61 2.25 -15.11
C ILE A 331 -42.80 0.75 -15.38
N LEU A 332 -42.18 0.25 -16.44
CA LEU A 332 -42.35 -1.13 -16.90
C LEU A 332 -41.25 -2.05 -16.36
N LYS A 333 -41.62 -3.27 -15.99
CA LYS A 333 -40.70 -4.33 -15.55
C LYS A 333 -39.73 -4.69 -16.68
N ASN A 334 -38.48 -5.00 -16.35
CA ASN A 334 -37.49 -5.48 -17.31
C ASN A 334 -37.32 -4.59 -18.57
N THR A 335 -37.67 -3.31 -18.46
CA THR A 335 -37.52 -2.32 -19.53
C THR A 335 -36.64 -1.22 -19.00
N ALA A 336 -35.62 -0.84 -19.77
CA ALA A 336 -34.71 0.21 -19.33
C ALA A 336 -35.48 1.53 -19.14
N LEU A 337 -35.30 2.16 -17.97
CA LEU A 337 -35.80 3.49 -17.69
C LEU A 337 -34.63 4.46 -17.69
N ALA A 338 -34.54 5.26 -18.74
CA ALA A 338 -33.51 6.29 -18.83
C ALA A 338 -33.81 7.46 -17.88
N ASN A 339 -32.75 8.05 -17.34
CA ASN A 339 -32.81 9.29 -16.56
C ASN A 339 -33.76 9.24 -15.34
N PHE A 340 -33.79 8.15 -14.58
CA PHE A 340 -34.51 8.12 -13.31
C PHE A 340 -33.85 9.09 -12.33
N MET A 341 -34.58 10.11 -11.90
CA MET A 341 -34.05 11.21 -11.09
C MET A 341 -34.43 11.11 -9.63
N PHE A 342 -33.52 11.49 -8.74
CA PHE A 342 -33.76 11.58 -7.31
C PHE A 342 -32.94 12.71 -6.66
N LEU A 343 -33.46 13.26 -5.56
CA LEU A 343 -32.80 14.31 -4.78
C LEU A 343 -31.92 13.70 -3.68
N VAL A 344 -30.71 14.22 -3.55
CA VAL A 344 -29.77 13.91 -2.49
C VAL A 344 -29.53 15.15 -1.65
N VAL A 345 -29.61 15.01 -0.33
CA VAL A 345 -29.40 16.10 0.64
C VAL A 345 -28.24 15.77 1.57
N ASP A 346 -27.64 16.81 2.13
CA ASP A 346 -26.50 16.72 3.04
C ASP A 346 -26.92 16.01 4.33
N SER A 347 -26.10 15.08 4.81
CA SER A 347 -26.42 14.33 6.04
C SER A 347 -26.12 15.09 7.33
N THR A 348 -25.56 16.30 7.24
CA THR A 348 -25.28 17.16 8.39
C THR A 348 -26.54 17.92 8.83
N ASP A 349 -27.34 18.37 7.87
CA ASP A 349 -28.55 19.16 8.10
C ASP A 349 -29.85 18.49 7.60
N HIS A 350 -29.72 17.37 6.87
CA HIS A 350 -30.82 16.60 6.28
C HIS A 350 -31.75 17.40 5.35
N PHE A 351 -31.30 18.57 4.88
CA PHE A 351 -32.15 19.53 4.17
C PHE A 351 -31.49 20.12 2.93
N THR A 352 -30.22 20.56 3.01
CA THR A 352 -29.57 21.26 1.90
C THR A 352 -29.20 20.27 0.79
N PRO A 353 -29.54 20.52 -0.49
CA PRO A 353 -29.17 19.62 -1.59
C PRO A 353 -27.65 19.45 -1.71
N LYS A 354 -27.17 18.20 -1.76
CA LYS A 354 -25.74 17.88 -1.77
C LYS A 354 -25.25 17.65 -3.21
N THR A 355 -24.47 18.60 -3.71
CA THR A 355 -23.92 18.57 -5.08
C THR A 355 -22.53 17.93 -5.14
N GLY A 356 -22.08 17.56 -6.34
CA GLY A 356 -20.70 17.14 -6.63
C GLY A 356 -20.31 15.73 -6.16
N LEU A 357 -21.27 14.85 -5.88
CA LEU A 357 -20.99 13.49 -5.40
C LEU A 357 -20.69 12.53 -6.56
N THR A 358 -19.58 11.80 -6.44
CA THR A 358 -19.21 10.72 -7.36
C THR A 358 -19.54 9.36 -6.75
N TYR A 359 -20.50 8.66 -7.33
CA TYR A 359 -20.91 7.32 -6.89
C TYR A 359 -19.95 6.26 -7.43
N VAL A 360 -19.67 5.23 -6.63
CA VAL A 360 -18.93 4.03 -7.04
C VAL A 360 -19.75 2.76 -6.77
N ALA A 361 -19.27 1.61 -7.23
CA ALA A 361 -19.91 0.32 -6.97
C ALA A 361 -20.03 0.09 -5.45
N GLY A 362 -21.25 -0.19 -4.98
CA GLY A 362 -21.59 -0.28 -3.55
C GLY A 362 -22.41 0.89 -3.04
N ASP A 363 -22.27 2.09 -3.63
CA ASP A 363 -23.03 3.27 -3.21
C ASP A 363 -24.44 3.32 -3.83
N SER A 364 -24.62 2.71 -5.01
CA SER A 364 -25.92 2.54 -5.66
C SER A 364 -26.25 1.07 -5.77
N GLN A 365 -27.36 0.68 -5.14
CA GLN A 365 -27.78 -0.70 -5.03
C GLN A 365 -29.29 -0.80 -5.23
N ARG A 366 -29.75 -1.99 -5.54
CA ARG A 366 -31.16 -2.32 -5.72
C ARG A 366 -31.47 -3.62 -5.01
N SER A 367 -32.67 -3.70 -4.46
CA SER A 367 -33.31 -4.92 -3.98
C SER A 367 -34.46 -5.21 -4.92
N ILE A 368 -34.47 -6.42 -5.48
CA ILE A 368 -35.49 -6.88 -6.42
C ILE A 368 -36.39 -7.86 -5.67
N ASP A 369 -37.67 -7.55 -5.56
CA ASP A 369 -38.68 -8.42 -4.93
C ASP A 369 -38.30 -8.90 -3.53
N GLY A 370 -37.65 -8.01 -2.76
CA GLY A 370 -37.19 -8.30 -1.40
C GLY A 370 -35.87 -9.07 -1.32
N ALA A 371 -35.18 -9.32 -2.44
CA ALA A 371 -33.85 -9.89 -2.44
C ALA A 371 -32.82 -8.96 -1.76
N ALA A 372 -31.68 -9.52 -1.35
CA ALA A 372 -30.59 -8.74 -0.78
C ALA A 372 -30.12 -7.63 -1.75
N PHE A 373 -29.67 -6.50 -1.21
CA PHE A 373 -29.20 -5.38 -2.03
C PHE A 373 -27.98 -5.77 -2.86
N ALA A 374 -28.08 -5.57 -4.17
CA ALA A 374 -27.02 -5.78 -5.14
C ALA A 374 -26.75 -4.49 -5.92
N ASN A 375 -25.52 -4.28 -6.40
CA ASN A 375 -25.13 -3.03 -7.05
C ASN A 375 -25.95 -2.78 -8.32
N SER A 376 -26.54 -1.59 -8.42
CA SER A 376 -27.21 -1.11 -9.64
C SER A 376 -26.26 -1.16 -10.83
N THR A 377 -26.80 -1.42 -12.01
CA THR A 377 -25.99 -1.65 -13.22
C THR A 377 -25.22 -0.40 -13.64
N ASN A 378 -25.86 0.77 -13.52
CA ASN A 378 -25.25 2.07 -13.80
C ASN A 378 -25.15 2.91 -12.53
N LEU A 379 -24.15 3.78 -12.48
CA LEU A 379 -23.92 4.67 -11.35
C LEU A 379 -24.61 6.03 -11.55
N PRO A 380 -25.16 6.64 -10.49
CA PRO A 380 -25.76 7.97 -10.57
C PRO A 380 -24.76 9.05 -11.01
N THR A 381 -25.26 10.04 -11.75
CA THR A 381 -24.52 11.23 -12.17
C THR A 381 -25.35 12.47 -11.87
N GLU A 382 -24.72 13.55 -11.42
CA GLU A 382 -25.44 14.79 -11.08
C GLU A 382 -26.04 15.45 -12.34
N VAL A 383 -27.27 15.93 -12.20
CA VAL A 383 -27.94 16.81 -13.18
C VAL A 383 -27.77 18.27 -12.76
N GLY A 384 -27.93 18.55 -11.46
CA GLY A 384 -27.70 19.85 -10.83
C GLY A 384 -28.57 20.02 -9.58
N PHE A 385 -28.22 20.96 -8.69
CA PHE A 385 -28.97 21.27 -7.45
C PHE A 385 -29.25 20.06 -6.56
N GLY A 386 -28.30 19.11 -6.49
CA GLY A 386 -28.44 17.88 -5.69
C GLY A 386 -29.39 16.86 -6.30
N ILE A 387 -29.93 17.10 -7.50
CA ILE A 387 -30.65 16.10 -8.28
C ILE A 387 -29.64 15.26 -9.06
N TYR A 388 -29.71 13.96 -8.85
CA TYR A 388 -28.93 12.96 -9.58
C TYR A 388 -29.85 12.15 -10.47
N LYS A 389 -29.31 11.72 -11.60
CA LYS A 389 -29.98 10.78 -12.49
C LYS A 389 -29.20 9.48 -12.58
N VAL A 390 -29.91 8.39 -12.76
CA VAL A 390 -29.35 7.10 -13.13
C VAL A 390 -30.20 6.51 -14.23
N SER A 391 -29.57 5.97 -15.27
CA SER A 391 -30.28 5.17 -16.26
C SER A 391 -30.39 3.77 -15.72
N LEU A 392 -31.60 3.37 -15.33
CA LEU A 392 -31.87 2.04 -14.82
C LEU A 392 -31.94 1.09 -16.00
N SER A 393 -31.11 0.06 -15.98
CA SER A 393 -31.17 -0.98 -17.00
C SER A 393 -32.42 -1.84 -16.83
N ALA A 394 -32.75 -2.62 -17.85
CA ALA A 394 -33.78 -3.65 -17.75
C ALA A 394 -33.53 -4.59 -16.55
N ALA A 395 -32.26 -4.97 -16.32
CA ALA A 395 -31.85 -5.82 -15.19
C ALA A 395 -32.00 -5.15 -13.83
N ASP A 396 -32.06 -3.82 -13.78
CA ASP A 396 -32.33 -3.09 -12.55
C ASP A 396 -33.82 -3.06 -12.19
N LEU A 397 -34.68 -3.20 -13.20
CA LEU A 397 -36.14 -3.14 -13.07
C LEU A 397 -36.80 -4.51 -13.26
N ASN A 398 -36.04 -5.60 -13.13
CA ASN A 398 -36.52 -6.95 -13.38
C ASN A 398 -37.15 -7.60 -12.13
N GLY A 399 -38.14 -6.92 -11.55
CA GLY A 399 -38.91 -7.37 -10.39
C GLY A 399 -40.14 -6.49 -10.22
N ASP A 400 -41.18 -7.00 -9.57
CA ASP A 400 -42.45 -6.30 -9.38
C ASP A 400 -42.32 -5.13 -8.41
N VAL A 401 -41.48 -5.30 -7.37
CA VAL A 401 -41.16 -4.27 -6.40
C VAL A 401 -39.65 -4.08 -6.36
N ILE A 402 -39.18 -2.91 -6.75
CA ILE A 402 -37.75 -2.58 -6.74
C ILE A 402 -37.50 -1.50 -5.72
N THR A 403 -36.64 -1.78 -4.74
CA THR A 403 -36.15 -0.73 -3.84
C THR A 403 -34.74 -0.37 -4.22
N PHE A 404 -34.53 0.85 -4.70
CA PHE A 404 -33.21 1.42 -4.90
C PHE A 404 -32.71 2.04 -3.62
N LYS A 405 -31.42 1.82 -3.32
CA LYS A 405 -30.68 2.43 -2.24
C LYS A 405 -29.52 3.21 -2.84
N PHE A 406 -29.50 4.51 -2.60
CA PHE A 406 -28.39 5.39 -2.93
C PHE A 406 -27.81 5.91 -1.62
N SER A 407 -26.59 5.50 -1.30
CA SER A 407 -25.93 5.80 -0.03
C SER A 407 -24.49 6.21 -0.30
N LYS A 408 -24.21 7.51 -0.19
CA LYS A 408 -22.85 8.05 -0.32
C LYS A 408 -22.44 8.82 0.94
N ALA A 409 -21.18 8.71 1.34
CA ALA A 409 -20.64 9.44 2.47
C ALA A 409 -20.82 10.96 2.30
N GLY A 410 -21.26 11.65 3.35
CA GLY A 410 -21.57 13.08 3.33
C GLY A 410 -22.96 13.43 2.76
N SER A 411 -23.80 12.42 2.51
CA SER A 411 -25.20 12.57 2.13
C SER A 411 -26.09 11.57 2.84
N ASP A 412 -27.38 11.92 2.95
CA ASP A 412 -28.37 10.97 3.45
C ASP A 412 -28.57 9.79 2.51
N THR A 413 -28.73 8.61 3.09
CA THR A 413 -29.19 7.45 2.32
C THR A 413 -30.61 7.70 1.82
N ARG A 414 -30.80 7.52 0.51
CA ARG A 414 -32.12 7.55 -0.11
C ARG A 414 -32.54 6.17 -0.56
N LEU A 415 -33.69 5.75 -0.05
CA LEU A 415 -34.39 4.54 -0.43
C LEU A 415 -35.62 4.93 -1.22
N ILE A 416 -35.73 4.43 -2.45
CA ILE A 416 -36.89 4.69 -3.30
C ILE A 416 -37.42 3.36 -3.78
N THR A 417 -38.66 3.05 -3.38
CA THR A 417 -39.36 1.85 -3.83
C THR A 417 -40.29 2.19 -4.97
N LEU A 418 -40.13 1.45 -6.06
CA LEU A 418 -40.94 1.56 -7.26
C LEU A 418 -41.69 0.25 -7.44
N LEU A 419 -42.96 0.36 -7.84
CA LEU A 419 -43.72 -0.77 -8.34
C LEU A 419 -43.56 -0.75 -9.86
N THR A 420 -42.98 -1.81 -10.41
CA THR A 420 -42.96 -1.97 -11.85
C THR A 420 -44.25 -2.64 -12.28
N GLN A 421 -44.70 -2.29 -13.47
CA GLN A 421 -45.87 -2.93 -14.05
C GLN A 421 -45.44 -3.93 -15.12
N PRO A 422 -46.26 -4.96 -15.37
CA PRO A 422 -46.02 -5.87 -16.47
C PRO A 422 -45.84 -5.09 -17.77
N THR A 423 -44.82 -5.47 -18.54
CA THR A 423 -44.59 -5.00 -19.91
C THR A 423 -45.72 -5.42 -20.84
#